data_AF-A0A961X2U6-F1
#
_entry.id   AF-A0A961X2U6-F1
#
_cell.length_a   1.000
_cell.length_b   1.000
_cell.length_c   1.000
_cell.angle_alpha   90.00
_cell.angle_beta   90.00
_cell.angle_gamma   90.00
#
_symmetry.space_group_name_H-M   'P 1'
#
loop_
_entity.id
_entity.type
_entity.pdbx_description
1 polymer ?
#
loop_
_entity_poly.entity_id
_entity_poly.type
_entity_poly.pdbx_seq_one_letter_code
_entity_poly.pdbx_strand_id
1 'polypeptide(L)'
;LADLQKKGFQRVKVDGAFHEISDVPALDKKFKHDIDVVVDRIVVRSDIATRLADSFETALKLADGLAIAEFADKPLPPSQTAEDSANKSKNETHERILFSERFACPVSGFSIDEIEPRLFSFNNPFGACPKCDGLGTELHFEPDLVVPDNTLSLREGAIVPWAKTGNTSPYYTQTLEALAKHYKFAMTTPWKDLPKKARDAVLFGTGETEVSITYDDGIRSYKTKKPFEGVIGNIERRWRETDSEWMREELSRFQSDHPCSACNGYRLKPQALAVKVGAKHIGEITAMSIREANLWFDSLLGTLKPKDQEIAARILKEIRERLKFLVDVGLDYLNLSRTSGTLSGGESQRIRLASQIGSGLTGVLYVLDEPSIGLHQRDNARLLETLVHLRDLGNTVIVVEHDEDAIRL
;
A
#
# COMPACT_ATOMS: atom_id res chain seq x y z
N LEU A 1 -16.55 31.65 -22.07
CA LEU A 1 -17.56 31.89 -23.12
C LEU A 1 -17.04 32.78 -24.24
N ALA A 2 -16.58 34.01 -23.95
CA ALA A 2 -16.02 34.92 -24.99
C ALA A 2 -14.88 34.31 -25.82
N ASP A 3 -13.96 33.56 -25.20
CA ASP A 3 -12.87 32.89 -25.93
C ASP A 3 -13.34 31.73 -26.81
N LEU A 4 -14.44 31.06 -26.43
CA LEU A 4 -15.06 30.02 -27.26
C LEU A 4 -15.74 30.64 -28.49
N GLN A 5 -16.38 31.80 -28.31
CA GLN A 5 -16.95 32.56 -29.42
C GLN A 5 -15.88 33.04 -30.41
N LYS A 6 -14.72 33.52 -29.91
CA LYS A 6 -13.57 33.89 -30.75
C LYS A 6 -13.01 32.70 -31.54
N LYS A 7 -13.08 31.49 -30.98
CA LYS A 7 -12.68 30.25 -31.66
C LYS A 7 -13.73 29.74 -32.66
N GLY A 8 -14.88 30.41 -32.79
CA GLY A 8 -15.90 30.11 -33.79
C GLY A 8 -17.02 29.15 -33.31
N PHE A 9 -17.03 28.76 -32.03
CA PHE A 9 -18.13 27.96 -31.49
C PHE A 9 -19.39 28.81 -31.33
N GLN A 10 -20.56 28.21 -31.59
CA GLN A 10 -21.85 28.93 -31.58
C GLN A 10 -22.79 28.47 -30.47
N ARG A 11 -22.70 27.21 -30.03
CA ARG A 11 -23.67 26.60 -29.11
C ARG A 11 -23.00 25.98 -27.90
N VAL A 12 -23.65 26.12 -26.75
CA VAL A 12 -23.24 25.53 -25.47
C VAL A 12 -24.46 24.95 -24.77
N LYS A 13 -24.26 23.97 -23.91
CA LYS A 13 -25.26 23.46 -22.97
C LYS A 13 -24.87 23.91 -21.58
N VAL A 14 -25.74 24.63 -20.91
CA VAL A 14 -25.50 25.16 -19.57
C VAL A 14 -26.63 24.73 -18.67
N ASP A 15 -26.30 24.05 -17.57
CA ASP A 15 -27.25 23.53 -16.57
C ASP A 15 -28.50 22.84 -17.18
N GLY A 16 -28.28 22.01 -18.20
CA GLY A 16 -29.30 21.20 -18.87
C GLY A 16 -29.90 21.84 -20.13
N ALA A 17 -29.76 23.14 -20.32
CA ALA A 17 -30.37 23.88 -21.44
C ALA A 17 -29.36 24.26 -22.53
N PHE A 18 -29.77 24.15 -23.79
CA PHE A 18 -28.94 24.60 -24.92
C PHE A 18 -29.12 26.10 -25.18
N HIS A 19 -28.01 26.82 -25.27
CA HIS A 19 -27.96 28.25 -25.54
C HIS A 19 -27.02 28.53 -26.72
N GLU A 20 -27.31 29.58 -27.50
CA GLU A 20 -26.29 30.21 -28.32
C GLU A 20 -25.33 30.99 -27.40
N ILE A 21 -24.03 31.05 -27.74
CA ILE A 21 -23.03 31.65 -26.85
C ILE A 21 -23.32 33.13 -26.56
N SER A 22 -23.96 33.85 -27.49
CA SER A 22 -24.40 35.23 -27.28
C SER A 22 -25.54 35.37 -26.27
N ASP A 23 -26.35 34.32 -26.12
CA ASP A 23 -27.63 34.33 -25.40
C ASP A 23 -27.54 33.59 -24.07
N VAL A 24 -26.32 33.23 -23.63
CA VAL A 24 -26.10 32.57 -22.35
C VAL A 24 -26.41 33.55 -21.22
N PRO A 25 -27.32 33.21 -20.28
CA PRO A 25 -27.62 34.06 -19.14
C PRO A 25 -26.39 34.25 -18.24
N ALA A 26 -26.35 35.37 -17.51
CA ALA A 26 -25.28 35.63 -16.56
C ALA A 26 -25.28 34.56 -15.45
N LEU A 27 -24.19 33.78 -15.37
CA LEU A 27 -24.04 32.69 -14.40
C LEU A 27 -23.65 33.25 -13.03
N ASP A 28 -24.32 32.76 -11.98
CA ASP A 28 -24.06 33.18 -10.60
C ASP A 28 -22.84 32.43 -10.05
N LYS A 29 -21.78 33.19 -9.76
CA LYS A 29 -20.51 32.67 -9.24
C LYS A 29 -20.65 31.91 -7.90
N LYS A 30 -21.76 32.05 -7.19
CA LYS A 30 -22.01 31.35 -5.92
C LYS A 30 -22.42 29.89 -6.12
N PHE A 31 -22.87 29.51 -7.31
CA PHE A 31 -23.34 28.15 -7.61
C PHE A 31 -22.37 27.43 -8.56
N LYS A 32 -22.34 26.09 -8.45
CA LYS A 32 -21.67 25.25 -9.44
C LYS A 32 -22.52 25.20 -10.70
N HIS A 33 -21.88 25.40 -11.85
CA HIS A 33 -22.49 25.37 -13.17
C HIS A 33 -21.78 24.34 -14.03
N ASP A 34 -22.55 23.58 -14.81
CA ASP A 34 -22.02 22.65 -15.79
C ASP A 34 -22.13 23.26 -17.19
N ILE A 35 -21.01 23.33 -17.91
CA ILE A 35 -20.93 23.99 -19.23
C ILE A 35 -20.31 23.02 -20.23
N ASP A 36 -21.11 22.50 -21.14
CA ASP A 36 -20.66 21.65 -22.24
C ASP A 36 -20.64 22.47 -23.54
N VAL A 37 -19.56 22.38 -24.31
CA VAL A 37 -19.48 23.04 -25.63
C VAL A 37 -19.94 22.08 -26.71
N VAL A 38 -20.87 22.52 -27.56
CA VAL A 38 -21.33 21.70 -28.69
C VAL A 38 -20.35 21.84 -29.84
N VAL A 39 -19.54 20.80 -30.07
CA VAL A 39 -18.51 20.78 -31.12
C VAL A 39 -19.11 20.42 -32.49
N ASP A 40 -19.90 19.35 -32.55
CA ASP A 40 -20.58 18.94 -33.79
C ASP A 40 -21.91 18.23 -33.48
N ARG A 41 -22.79 18.14 -34.48
CA ARG A 41 -24.01 17.34 -34.48
C ARG A 41 -23.99 16.44 -35.72
N ILE A 42 -23.97 15.14 -35.47
CA ILE A 42 -23.79 14.12 -36.51
C ILE A 42 -24.81 13.00 -36.38
N VAL A 43 -25.05 12.32 -37.51
CA VAL A 43 -25.79 11.06 -37.57
C VAL A 43 -24.80 9.98 -37.96
N VAL A 44 -24.63 8.95 -37.13
CA VAL A 44 -23.60 7.92 -37.33
C VAL A 44 -23.90 7.12 -38.60
N ARG A 45 -22.98 7.23 -39.58
CA ARG A 45 -23.02 6.53 -40.87
C ARG A 45 -21.61 6.04 -41.24
N SER A 46 -21.49 5.12 -42.18
CA SER A 46 -20.21 4.53 -42.58
C SER A 46 -19.26 5.51 -43.29
N ASP A 47 -19.77 6.61 -43.85
CA ASP A 47 -19.03 7.58 -44.67
C ASP A 47 -18.45 8.75 -43.87
N ILE A 48 -18.75 8.88 -42.57
CA ILE A 48 -18.40 10.06 -41.78
C ILE A 48 -17.17 9.88 -40.86
N ALA A 49 -16.35 8.85 -41.07
CA ALA A 49 -15.22 8.52 -40.21
C ALA A 49 -14.24 9.70 -40.00
N THR A 50 -13.88 10.42 -41.06
CA THR A 50 -12.98 11.59 -40.99
C THR A 50 -13.61 12.74 -40.18
N ARG A 51 -14.88 13.06 -40.43
CA ARG A 51 -15.60 14.10 -39.68
C ARG A 51 -15.74 13.75 -38.20
N LEU A 52 -16.00 12.48 -37.89
CA LEU A 52 -16.02 11.96 -36.53
C LEU A 52 -14.67 12.18 -35.84
N ALA A 53 -13.57 11.81 -36.50
CA ALA A 53 -12.22 11.98 -35.96
C ALA A 53 -11.89 13.45 -35.69
N ASP A 54 -12.14 14.34 -36.65
CA ASP A 54 -11.87 15.78 -36.52
C ASP A 54 -12.69 16.41 -35.37
N SER A 55 -13.95 15.99 -35.23
CA SER A 55 -14.84 16.46 -34.16
C SER A 55 -14.38 15.98 -32.78
N PHE A 56 -13.97 14.71 -32.68
CA PHE A 56 -13.43 14.13 -31.45
C PHE A 56 -12.12 14.81 -31.05
N GLU A 57 -11.19 15.00 -31.99
CA GLU A 57 -9.92 15.68 -31.73
C GLU A 57 -10.14 17.13 -31.24
N THR A 58 -11.10 17.83 -31.85
CA THR A 58 -11.48 19.18 -31.42
C THR A 58 -12.06 19.19 -30.01
N ALA A 59 -12.94 18.23 -29.68
CA ALA A 59 -13.51 18.10 -28.34
C ALA A 59 -12.45 17.81 -27.28
N LEU A 60 -11.58 16.83 -27.53
CA LEU A 60 -10.49 16.44 -26.63
C LEU A 60 -9.52 17.61 -26.37
N LYS A 61 -9.10 18.34 -27.42
CA LYS A 61 -8.23 19.52 -27.27
C LYS A 61 -8.88 20.66 -26.48
N LEU A 62 -10.20 20.78 -26.53
CA LEU A 62 -10.94 21.87 -25.89
C LEU A 62 -11.17 21.61 -24.39
N ALA A 63 -11.28 20.34 -23.99
CA ALA A 63 -11.62 19.93 -22.63
C ALA A 63 -10.53 19.02 -21.99
N ASP A 64 -9.25 19.36 -22.20
CA ASP A 64 -8.06 18.71 -21.60
C ASP A 64 -8.08 17.17 -21.67
N GLY A 65 -8.45 16.65 -22.84
CA GLY A 65 -8.49 15.21 -23.11
C GLY A 65 -9.82 14.53 -22.77
N LEU A 66 -10.90 15.28 -22.50
CA LEU A 66 -12.25 14.73 -22.31
C LEU A 66 -13.17 15.03 -23.50
N ALA A 67 -14.01 14.08 -23.89
CA ALA A 67 -15.03 14.26 -24.92
C ALA A 67 -16.33 13.55 -24.55
N ILE A 68 -17.47 14.21 -24.69
CA ILE A 68 -18.79 13.64 -24.38
C ILE A 68 -19.58 13.48 -25.69
N ALA A 69 -20.06 12.27 -25.95
CA ALA A 69 -21.07 12.01 -26.97
C ALA A 69 -22.46 11.90 -26.31
N GLU A 70 -23.38 12.78 -26.66
CA GLU A 70 -24.77 12.78 -26.17
C GLU A 70 -25.71 12.29 -27.29
N PHE A 71 -26.56 11.29 -26.99
CA PHE A 71 -27.57 10.80 -27.93
C PHE A 71 -28.79 11.73 -27.95
N ALA A 72 -29.04 12.37 -29.09
CA ALA A 72 -30.16 13.31 -29.24
C ALA A 72 -31.55 12.63 -29.20
N ASP A 73 -31.63 11.33 -29.44
CA ASP A 73 -32.85 10.52 -29.55
C ASP A 73 -33.19 9.72 -28.29
N LYS A 74 -32.34 9.78 -27.25
CA LYS A 74 -32.48 8.98 -26.03
C LYS A 74 -32.51 9.83 -24.75
N PRO A 75 -33.64 10.47 -24.42
CA PRO A 75 -33.77 11.25 -23.18
C PRO A 75 -33.74 10.33 -21.97
N LEU A 76 -33.10 10.78 -20.89
CA LEU A 76 -33.10 10.08 -19.62
C LEU A 76 -34.44 10.30 -18.89
N PRO A 77 -34.95 9.30 -18.16
CA PRO A 77 -36.16 9.46 -17.37
C PRO A 77 -35.93 10.48 -16.22
N PRO A 78 -36.99 11.19 -15.76
CA PRO A 78 -36.88 12.22 -14.71
C PRO A 78 -36.20 11.75 -13.42
N SER A 79 -36.30 10.45 -13.11
CA SER A 79 -35.66 9.82 -11.96
C SER A 79 -34.13 9.70 -12.06
N GLN A 80 -33.56 9.87 -13.26
CA GLN A 80 -32.13 9.80 -13.53
C GLN A 80 -31.51 11.16 -13.84
N THR A 81 -32.32 12.17 -14.16
CA THR A 81 -31.92 13.57 -14.32
C THR A 81 -31.70 14.22 -12.94
N ALA A 82 -30.66 15.04 -12.83
CA ALA A 82 -30.06 15.51 -11.58
C ALA A 82 -30.89 16.55 -10.80
N GLU A 83 -32.04 16.17 -10.24
CA GLU A 83 -32.70 17.08 -9.29
C GLU A 83 -32.02 17.09 -7.90
N ASP A 84 -31.32 16.03 -7.44
CA ASP A 84 -30.77 16.02 -6.05
C ASP A 84 -29.47 15.23 -5.79
N SER A 85 -28.68 14.84 -6.80
CA SER A 85 -27.41 14.11 -6.56
C SER A 85 -26.18 15.01 -6.66
N ALA A 86 -25.42 15.13 -5.56
CA ALA A 86 -24.19 15.94 -5.48
C ALA A 86 -23.07 15.51 -6.46
N ASN A 87 -23.20 14.33 -7.08
CA ASN A 87 -22.21 13.73 -7.98
C ASN A 87 -22.70 13.60 -9.44
N LYS A 88 -23.84 14.20 -9.80
CA LYS A 88 -24.37 14.13 -11.18
C LYS A 88 -24.42 15.51 -11.81
N SER A 89 -24.04 15.58 -13.09
CA SER A 89 -24.10 16.83 -13.83
C SER A 89 -25.54 17.21 -14.16
N LYS A 90 -25.89 18.50 -14.02
CA LYS A 90 -27.17 19.07 -14.47
C LYS A 90 -27.35 18.97 -15.98
N ASN A 91 -26.26 18.76 -16.72
CA ASN A 91 -26.29 18.58 -18.17
C ASN A 91 -26.73 17.16 -18.58
N GLU A 92 -26.80 16.17 -17.67
CA GLU A 92 -27.24 14.79 -17.97
C GLU A 92 -28.74 14.69 -18.23
N THR A 93 -29.19 15.13 -19.41
CA THR A 93 -30.60 15.05 -19.85
C THR A 93 -30.87 13.89 -20.82
N HIS A 94 -29.84 13.37 -21.47
CA HIS A 94 -29.90 12.26 -22.43
C HIS A 94 -28.81 11.24 -22.13
N GLU A 95 -28.90 10.04 -22.71
CA GLU A 95 -27.84 9.03 -22.64
C GLU A 95 -26.53 9.63 -23.18
N ARG A 96 -25.46 9.51 -22.41
CA ARG A 96 -24.13 10.08 -22.69
C ARG A 96 -23.05 9.02 -22.60
N ILE A 97 -22.07 9.10 -23.50
CA ILE A 97 -20.82 8.33 -23.42
C ILE A 97 -19.69 9.34 -23.23
N LEU A 98 -18.94 9.19 -22.14
CA LEU A 98 -17.77 10.00 -21.84
C LEU A 98 -16.50 9.25 -22.25
N PHE A 99 -15.68 9.92 -23.04
CA PHE A 99 -14.37 9.48 -23.49
C PHE A 99 -13.29 10.32 -22.82
N SER A 100 -12.17 9.68 -22.51
CA SER A 100 -10.97 10.33 -21.99
C SER A 100 -9.75 9.82 -22.73
N GLU A 101 -8.91 10.73 -23.21
CA GLU A 101 -7.59 10.44 -23.78
C GLU A 101 -6.59 10.01 -22.70
N ARG A 102 -6.81 10.47 -21.46
CA ARG A 102 -6.05 10.05 -20.27
C ARG A 102 -6.76 8.90 -19.56
N PHE A 103 -6.06 8.14 -18.72
CA PHE A 103 -6.69 7.18 -17.81
C PHE A 103 -7.41 7.89 -16.66
N ALA A 104 -8.43 8.68 -16.98
CA ALA A 104 -9.23 9.43 -16.02
C ALA A 104 -10.59 8.79 -15.80
N CYS A 105 -11.01 8.72 -14.54
CA CYS A 105 -12.32 8.26 -14.16
C CYS A 105 -13.34 9.35 -14.53
N PRO A 106 -14.33 9.03 -15.38
CA PRO A 106 -15.33 9.99 -15.84
C PRO A 106 -16.23 10.56 -14.74
N VAL A 107 -16.37 9.84 -13.61
CA VAL A 107 -17.29 10.21 -12.52
C VAL A 107 -16.58 10.96 -11.40
N SER A 108 -15.37 10.53 -11.02
CA SER A 108 -14.65 11.10 -9.87
C SER A 108 -13.56 12.09 -10.28
N GLY A 109 -13.21 12.20 -11.56
CA GLY A 109 -12.06 12.96 -12.03
C GLY A 109 -10.71 12.35 -11.66
N PHE A 110 -10.71 11.13 -11.08
CA PHE A 110 -9.49 10.43 -10.70
C PHE A 110 -8.67 10.04 -11.93
N SER A 111 -7.51 10.67 -12.14
CA SER A 111 -6.60 10.31 -13.23
C SER A 111 -5.45 9.44 -12.76
N ILE A 112 -5.11 8.46 -13.59
CA ILE A 112 -3.88 7.68 -13.52
C ILE A 112 -2.98 8.18 -14.65
N ASP A 113 -1.69 8.32 -14.36
CA ASP A 113 -0.67 8.54 -15.38
C ASP A 113 -0.53 7.29 -16.27
N GLU A 114 0.31 7.36 -17.29
CA GLU A 114 0.55 6.22 -18.18
C GLU A 114 0.96 4.96 -17.39
N ILE A 115 0.34 3.82 -17.72
CA ILE A 115 0.57 2.56 -17.00
C ILE A 115 1.92 1.98 -17.44
N GLU A 116 2.96 2.36 -16.72
CA GLU A 116 4.32 1.89 -16.93
C GLU A 116 4.80 0.97 -15.79
N PRO A 117 5.78 0.08 -16.02
CA PRO A 117 6.31 -0.80 -14.97
C PRO A 117 6.78 -0.07 -13.70
N ARG A 118 7.31 1.16 -13.83
CA ARG A 118 7.76 1.98 -12.69
C ARG A 118 6.64 2.35 -11.71
N LEU A 119 5.38 2.39 -12.18
CA LEU A 119 4.21 2.63 -11.33
C LEU A 119 4.02 1.50 -10.30
N PHE A 120 4.48 0.29 -10.62
CA PHE A 120 4.36 -0.89 -9.76
C PHE A 120 5.61 -1.18 -8.93
N SER A 121 6.61 -0.29 -8.97
CA SER A 121 7.83 -0.42 -8.18
C SER A 121 7.74 0.38 -6.89
N PHE A 122 7.79 -0.30 -5.74
CA PHE A 122 7.86 0.33 -4.43
C PHE A 122 9.24 0.94 -4.14
N ASN A 123 10.26 0.64 -4.96
CA ASN A 123 11.58 1.27 -4.88
C ASN A 123 11.67 2.56 -5.72
N ASN A 124 10.58 2.94 -6.39
CA ASN A 124 10.52 4.12 -7.22
C ASN A 124 9.47 5.09 -6.65
N PRO A 125 9.80 6.37 -6.40
CA PRO A 125 8.86 7.38 -5.89
C PRO A 125 7.57 7.53 -6.74
N PHE A 126 7.62 7.16 -8.03
CA PHE A 126 6.44 7.13 -8.89
C PHE A 126 5.39 6.11 -8.41
N GLY A 127 5.81 4.92 -7.97
CA GLY A 127 4.92 3.83 -7.52
C GLY A 127 4.83 3.65 -5.99
N ALA A 128 5.83 4.10 -5.25
CA ALA A 128 5.94 3.90 -3.80
C ALA A 128 4.84 4.63 -3.02
N CYS A 129 4.32 3.98 -1.98
CA CYS A 129 3.39 4.60 -1.05
C CYS A 129 4.05 5.84 -0.40
N PRO A 130 3.44 7.04 -0.50
CA PRO A 130 4.07 8.27 0.00
C PRO A 130 4.14 8.34 1.54
N LYS A 131 3.33 7.54 2.24
CA LYS A 131 3.29 7.56 3.71
C LYS A 131 4.46 6.79 4.34
N CYS A 132 4.81 5.65 3.76
CA CYS A 132 5.87 4.77 4.26
C CYS A 132 7.08 4.71 3.32
N ASP A 133 7.15 5.57 2.31
CA ASP A 133 8.17 5.57 1.24
C ASP A 133 8.45 4.18 0.65
N GLY A 134 7.38 3.41 0.39
CA GLY A 134 7.49 2.06 -0.15
C GLY A 134 8.08 1.00 0.80
N LEU A 135 8.22 1.27 2.10
CA LEU A 135 8.59 0.25 3.10
C LEU A 135 7.46 -0.76 3.33
N GLY A 136 6.21 -0.28 3.37
CA GLY A 136 5.03 -1.09 3.68
C GLY A 136 4.77 -1.24 5.18
N THR A 137 5.72 -0.88 6.03
CA THR A 137 5.58 -0.88 7.47
C THR A 137 5.64 0.53 8.05
N GLU A 138 5.03 0.70 9.22
CA GLU A 138 5.14 1.86 10.07
C GLU A 138 5.57 1.37 11.46
N LEU A 139 6.51 2.06 12.09
CA LEU A 139 6.93 1.74 13.45
C LEU A 139 5.95 2.36 14.45
N HIS A 140 5.36 1.53 15.30
CA HIS A 140 4.50 1.98 16.40
C HIS A 140 5.04 1.48 17.74
N PHE A 141 4.93 2.31 18.77
CA PHE A 141 5.31 1.93 20.13
C PHE A 141 4.29 0.96 20.72
N GLU A 142 4.77 -0.18 21.19
CA GLU A 142 3.92 -1.24 21.72
C GLU A 142 3.78 -1.17 23.25
N PRO A 143 2.54 -1.16 23.77
CA PRO A 143 2.30 -1.29 25.21
C PRO A 143 2.99 -2.50 25.84
N ASP A 144 2.97 -3.64 25.16
CA ASP A 144 3.52 -4.90 25.66
C ASP A 144 5.06 -4.89 25.67
N LEU A 145 5.71 -4.08 24.84
CA LEU A 145 7.18 -3.88 24.91
C LEU A 145 7.55 -2.87 26.01
N VAL A 146 6.69 -1.88 26.27
CA VAL A 146 6.86 -0.89 27.34
C VAL A 146 6.65 -1.52 28.73
N VAL A 147 5.70 -2.44 28.84
CA VAL A 147 5.38 -3.20 30.06
C VAL A 147 5.39 -4.72 29.74
N PRO A 148 6.58 -5.34 29.63
CA PRO A 148 6.70 -6.75 29.26
C PRO A 148 6.30 -7.69 30.40
N ASP A 149 6.55 -7.31 31.66
CA ASP A 149 6.15 -8.08 32.84
C ASP A 149 4.96 -7.43 33.54
N ASN A 150 3.79 -7.99 33.27
CA ASN A 150 2.51 -7.53 33.82
C ASN A 150 2.34 -7.90 35.31
N THR A 151 3.25 -8.66 35.91
CA THR A 151 3.20 -9.04 37.33
C THR A 151 3.88 -8.03 38.24
N LEU A 152 4.76 -7.19 37.69
CA LEU A 152 5.43 -6.13 38.43
C LEU A 152 4.46 -4.97 38.71
N SER A 153 4.68 -4.32 39.85
CA SER A 153 4.03 -3.06 40.17
C SER A 153 4.77 -1.86 39.58
N LEU A 154 4.12 -0.69 39.57
CA LEU A 154 4.74 0.55 39.09
C LEU A 154 5.97 0.95 39.91
N ARG A 155 5.96 0.65 41.22
CA ARG A 155 7.11 0.90 42.11
C ARG A 155 8.28 -0.05 41.83
N GLU A 156 8.01 -1.26 41.37
CA GLU A 156 9.04 -2.24 40.99
C GLU A 156 9.58 -2.03 39.57
N GLY A 157 9.08 -1.00 38.86
CA GLY A 157 9.59 -0.65 37.53
C GLY A 157 8.90 -1.40 36.39
N ALA A 158 7.60 -1.69 36.50
CA ALA A 158 6.82 -2.29 35.41
C ALA A 158 6.96 -1.54 34.07
N ILE A 159 7.16 -0.21 34.10
CA ILE A 159 7.35 0.63 32.91
C ILE A 159 8.83 0.75 32.57
N VAL A 160 9.30 -0.10 31.66
CA VAL A 160 10.72 -0.28 31.35
C VAL A 160 11.42 1.00 30.88
N PRO A 161 10.85 1.81 29.95
CA PRO A 161 11.50 3.03 29.46
C PRO A 161 11.79 4.06 30.56
N TRP A 162 11.06 4.02 31.67
CA TRP A 162 11.20 4.96 32.80
C TRP A 162 11.96 4.34 33.97
N ALA A 163 12.06 3.00 34.03
CA ALA A 163 12.78 2.28 35.07
C ALA A 163 14.28 2.14 34.80
N LYS A 164 14.70 1.93 33.54
CA LYS A 164 16.09 1.59 33.17
C LYS A 164 17.04 2.78 33.00
N THR A 165 16.56 4.02 33.04
CA THR A 165 17.40 5.21 32.81
C THR A 165 18.26 5.56 34.03
N GLY A 166 19.14 4.65 34.49
CA GLY A 166 20.32 4.87 35.37
C GLY A 166 20.11 5.43 36.79
N ASN A 167 18.97 6.04 37.06
CA ASN A 167 18.41 6.53 38.31
C ASN A 167 17.01 6.93 37.89
N THR A 168 15.96 6.24 38.35
CA THR A 168 14.58 6.67 38.07
C THR A 168 14.47 8.14 38.46
N SER A 169 14.44 9.03 37.46
CA SER A 169 14.42 10.46 37.73
C SER A 169 13.24 10.69 38.66
N PRO A 170 13.41 11.35 39.83
CA PRO A 170 12.32 11.59 40.77
C PRO A 170 11.06 12.13 40.07
N TYR A 171 11.27 12.86 38.97
CA TYR A 171 10.24 13.32 38.03
C TYR A 171 9.26 12.23 37.55
N TYR A 172 9.74 11.08 37.05
CA TYR A 172 8.86 10.03 36.51
C TYR A 172 8.09 9.32 37.62
N THR A 173 8.76 9.02 38.73
CA THR A 173 8.12 8.42 39.91
C THR A 173 7.04 9.35 40.48
N GLN A 174 7.32 10.64 40.64
CA GLN A 174 6.36 11.64 41.11
C GLN A 174 5.17 11.79 40.16
N THR A 175 5.40 11.67 38.85
CA THR A 175 4.32 11.68 37.84
C THR A 175 3.41 10.46 38.02
N LEU A 176 3.97 9.26 38.17
CA LEU A 176 3.18 8.05 38.40
C LEU A 176 2.43 8.09 39.74
N GLU A 177 3.02 8.63 40.80
CA GLU A 177 2.38 8.81 42.10
C GLU A 177 1.20 9.79 42.03
N ALA A 178 1.34 10.89 41.26
CA ALA A 178 0.25 11.83 41.03
C ALA A 178 -0.92 11.17 40.26
N LEU A 179 -0.62 10.33 39.27
CA LEU A 179 -1.62 9.54 38.54
C LEU A 179 -2.31 8.53 39.46
N ALA A 180 -1.54 7.83 40.31
CA ALA A 180 -2.06 6.90 41.31
C ALA A 180 -3.06 7.57 42.26
N LYS A 181 -2.74 8.78 42.72
CA LYS A 181 -3.64 9.58 43.56
C LYS A 181 -4.91 10.03 42.83
N HIS A 182 -4.79 10.45 41.58
CA HIS A 182 -5.93 10.94 40.79
C HIS A 182 -6.91 9.81 40.42
N TYR A 183 -6.39 8.70 39.91
CA TYR A 183 -7.17 7.54 39.48
C TYR A 183 -7.45 6.53 40.60
N LYS A 184 -6.98 6.79 41.82
CA LYS A 184 -7.20 5.99 43.03
C LYS A 184 -6.74 4.54 42.90
N PHE A 185 -5.54 4.32 42.37
CA PHE A 185 -4.88 3.02 42.38
C PHE A 185 -3.62 3.06 43.24
N ALA A 186 -3.15 1.90 43.73
CA ALA A 186 -1.92 1.83 44.52
C ALA A 186 -0.71 1.49 43.63
N MET A 187 0.41 2.18 43.85
CA MET A 187 1.68 2.00 43.12
C MET A 187 2.32 0.61 43.31
N THR A 188 1.89 -0.12 44.34
CA THR A 188 2.34 -1.49 44.67
C THR A 188 1.44 -2.57 44.07
N THR A 189 0.36 -2.19 43.39
CA THR A 189 -0.52 -3.16 42.72
C THR A 189 0.17 -3.68 41.46
N PRO A 190 0.18 -5.00 41.20
CA PRO A 190 0.65 -5.55 39.92
C PRO A 190 -0.06 -4.90 38.73
N TRP A 191 0.67 -4.67 37.63
CA TRP A 191 0.14 -3.99 36.45
C TRP A 191 -1.13 -4.65 35.87
N LYS A 192 -1.15 -5.98 35.82
CA LYS A 192 -2.33 -6.77 35.37
C LYS A 192 -3.59 -6.53 36.20
N ASP A 193 -3.45 -6.17 37.47
CA ASP A 193 -4.55 -6.00 38.42
C ASP A 193 -5.02 -4.53 38.50
N LEU A 194 -4.30 -3.61 37.84
CA LEU A 194 -4.74 -2.22 37.72
C LEU A 194 -6.02 -2.10 36.87
N PRO A 195 -6.95 -1.19 37.24
CA PRO A 195 -8.12 -0.91 36.42
C PRO A 195 -7.72 -0.50 35.00
N LYS A 196 -8.47 -0.97 33.98
CA LYS A 196 -8.18 -0.65 32.57
C LYS A 196 -8.02 0.85 32.32
N LYS A 197 -8.91 1.68 32.88
CA LYS A 197 -8.81 3.15 32.78
C LYS A 197 -7.50 3.71 33.34
N ALA A 198 -6.95 3.11 34.41
CA ALA A 198 -5.68 3.52 34.98
C ALA A 198 -4.50 3.11 34.08
N ARG A 199 -4.52 1.89 33.54
CA ARG A 199 -3.51 1.44 32.56
C ARG A 199 -3.51 2.31 31.31
N ASP A 200 -4.68 2.57 30.75
CA ASP A 200 -4.86 3.40 29.56
C ASP A 200 -4.37 4.84 29.83
N ALA A 201 -4.70 5.40 31.00
CA ALA A 201 -4.26 6.73 31.40
C ALA A 201 -2.73 6.83 31.58
N VAL A 202 -2.09 5.77 32.07
CA VAL A 202 -0.63 5.71 32.20
C VAL A 202 0.05 5.57 30.84
N LEU A 203 -0.45 4.69 29.97
CA LEU A 203 0.17 4.43 28.66
C LEU A 203 -0.10 5.54 27.64
N PHE A 204 -1.36 5.89 27.43
CA PHE A 204 -1.81 6.78 26.35
C PHE A 204 -2.15 8.20 26.83
N GLY A 205 -2.10 8.44 28.14
CA GLY A 205 -2.34 9.74 28.73
C GLY A 205 -3.79 9.97 29.15
N THR A 206 -4.05 11.16 29.68
CA THR A 206 -5.34 11.49 30.33
C THR A 206 -6.30 12.25 29.41
N GLY A 207 -5.98 12.38 28.13
CA GLY A 207 -6.77 13.13 27.15
C GLY A 207 -6.86 14.61 27.54
N GLU A 208 -8.08 15.09 27.79
CA GLU A 208 -8.34 16.47 28.26
C GLU A 208 -8.33 16.60 29.79
N THR A 209 -8.25 15.48 30.52
CA THR A 209 -8.34 15.50 31.98
C THR A 209 -7.04 16.02 32.58
N GLU A 210 -7.10 17.18 33.24
CA GLU A 210 -5.95 17.75 33.91
C GLU A 210 -5.61 16.99 35.19
N VAL A 211 -4.35 16.59 35.31
CA VAL A 211 -3.80 15.99 36.53
C VAL A 211 -2.90 17.00 37.21
N SER A 212 -3.06 17.13 38.52
CA SER A 212 -2.17 17.97 39.32
C SER A 212 -0.96 17.16 39.72
N ILE A 213 0.20 17.49 39.15
CA ILE A 213 1.48 16.84 39.43
C ILE A 213 2.34 17.81 40.22
N THR A 214 2.85 17.37 41.37
CA THR A 214 3.81 18.13 42.17
C THR A 214 5.18 17.55 41.93
N TYR A 215 6.11 18.38 41.46
CA TYR A 215 7.50 18.00 41.29
C TYR A 215 8.32 18.57 42.45
N ASP A 216 9.15 17.73 43.05
CA ASP A 216 10.03 18.10 44.15
C ASP A 216 11.44 17.55 43.89
N ASP A 217 12.39 18.43 43.67
CA ASP A 217 13.80 18.10 43.44
C ASP A 217 14.66 18.21 44.71
N GLY A 218 14.04 18.46 45.87
CA GLY A 218 14.69 18.66 47.17
C GLY A 218 15.16 20.09 47.43
N ILE A 219 15.19 20.96 46.41
CA ILE A 219 15.58 22.38 46.54
C ILE A 219 14.39 23.29 46.25
N ARG A 220 13.49 22.91 45.34
CA ARG A 220 12.27 23.63 44.96
C ARG A 220 11.15 22.64 44.69
N SER A 221 9.95 22.98 45.19
CA SER A 221 8.73 22.30 44.80
C SER A 221 7.87 23.20 43.92
N TYR A 222 7.38 22.67 42.81
CA TYR A 222 6.43 23.35 41.95
C TYR A 222 5.28 22.42 41.55
N LYS A 223 4.09 22.99 41.42
CA LYS A 223 2.86 22.25 41.12
C LYS A 223 2.37 22.64 39.75
N THR A 224 2.24 21.66 38.87
CA THR A 224 1.72 21.85 37.52
C THR A 224 0.36 21.18 37.41
N LYS A 225 -0.61 21.85 36.78
CA LYS A 225 -1.91 21.29 36.42
C LYS A 225 -2.00 21.26 34.91
N LYS A 226 -1.86 20.08 34.32
CA LYS A 226 -1.90 19.88 32.87
C LYS A 226 -2.37 18.46 32.56
N PRO A 227 -2.92 18.21 31.36
CA PRO A 227 -3.14 16.84 30.90
C PRO A 227 -1.80 16.10 30.79
N PHE A 228 -1.83 14.82 31.12
CA PHE A 228 -0.66 13.95 31.01
C PHE A 228 -0.65 13.28 29.63
N GLU A 229 0.49 13.38 28.93
CA GLU A 229 0.66 12.91 27.54
C GLU A 229 0.74 11.38 27.41
N GLY A 230 0.87 10.64 28.51
CA GLY A 230 1.08 9.19 28.48
C GLY A 230 2.55 8.82 28.37
N VAL A 231 2.90 7.61 28.79
CA VAL A 231 4.26 7.07 28.61
C VAL A 231 4.59 6.90 27.13
N ILE A 232 3.64 6.38 26.33
CA ILE A 232 3.84 6.17 24.89
C ILE A 232 3.98 7.52 24.18
N GLY A 233 3.10 8.49 24.48
CA GLY A 233 3.22 9.83 23.92
C GLY A 233 4.55 10.51 24.29
N ASN A 234 5.02 10.31 25.54
CA ASN A 234 6.31 10.81 25.99
C ASN A 234 7.49 10.22 25.21
N ILE A 235 7.58 8.90 25.10
CA ILE A 235 8.69 8.24 24.39
C ILE A 235 8.63 8.50 22.88
N GLU A 236 7.43 8.61 22.30
CA GLU A 236 7.26 8.95 20.88
C GLU A 236 7.75 10.37 20.60
N ARG A 237 7.35 11.35 21.41
CA ARG A 237 7.82 12.73 21.29
C ARG A 237 9.34 12.81 21.46
N ARG A 238 9.88 12.16 22.49
CA ARG A 238 11.33 12.11 22.73
C ARG A 238 12.08 11.47 21.57
N TRP A 239 11.58 10.39 20.99
CA TRP A 239 12.21 9.73 19.84
C TRP A 239 12.25 10.63 18.60
N ARG A 240 11.18 11.42 18.35
CA ARG A 240 11.12 12.39 17.25
C ARG A 240 11.98 13.62 17.46
N GLU A 241 12.05 14.14 18.68
CA GLU A 241 12.73 15.40 19.02
C GLU A 241 14.21 15.22 19.38
N THR A 242 14.67 14.00 19.67
CA THR A 242 16.06 13.74 20.10
C THR A 242 17.02 13.68 18.91
N ASP A 243 18.15 14.42 19.02
CA ASP A 243 19.28 14.38 18.08
C ASP A 243 20.33 13.28 18.39
N SER A 244 20.19 12.59 19.53
CA SER A 244 21.08 11.49 19.93
C SER A 244 20.67 10.16 19.31
N GLU A 245 21.51 9.61 18.43
CA GLU A 245 21.29 8.30 17.81
C GLU A 245 21.17 7.17 18.85
N TRP A 246 21.98 7.20 19.92
CA TRP A 246 21.91 6.21 20.99
C TRP A 246 20.54 6.20 21.68
N MET A 247 19.99 7.37 22.00
CA MET A 247 18.66 7.48 22.61
C MET A 247 17.57 7.04 21.62
N ARG A 248 17.73 7.35 20.33
CA ARG A 248 16.79 6.93 19.28
C ARG A 248 16.77 5.40 19.19
N GLU A 249 17.93 4.76 19.12
CA GLU A 249 18.05 3.29 19.14
C GLU A 249 17.50 2.66 20.42
N GLU A 250 17.75 3.26 21.59
CA GLU A 250 17.23 2.76 22.87
C GLU A 250 15.69 2.77 22.88
N LEU A 251 15.07 3.87 22.44
CA LEU A 251 13.62 4.00 22.38
C LEU A 251 12.99 3.15 21.27
N SER A 252 13.66 2.97 20.13
CA SER A 252 13.18 2.10 19.04
C SER A 252 12.99 0.64 19.46
N ARG A 253 13.63 0.18 20.54
CA ARG A 253 13.43 -1.18 21.09
C ARG A 253 12.00 -1.44 21.59
N PHE A 254 11.25 -0.38 21.86
CA PHE A 254 9.86 -0.45 22.27
C PHE A 254 8.88 -0.31 21.09
N GLN A 255 9.38 -0.28 19.86
CA GLN A 255 8.58 -0.22 18.66
C GLN A 255 8.45 -1.61 18.02
N SER A 256 7.36 -1.82 17.30
CA SER A 256 7.18 -2.96 16.41
C SER A 256 6.72 -2.51 15.03
N ASP A 257 6.98 -3.33 14.02
CA ASP A 257 6.53 -3.12 12.66
C ASP A 257 5.03 -3.41 12.54
N HIS A 258 4.27 -2.41 12.09
CA HIS A 258 2.87 -2.58 11.69
C HIS A 258 2.70 -2.37 10.20
N PRO A 259 1.71 -3.02 9.56
CA PRO A 259 1.32 -2.67 8.21
C PRO A 259 0.99 -1.19 8.09
N CYS A 260 1.58 -0.51 7.11
CA CYS A 260 1.32 0.90 6.85
C CYS A 260 -0.18 1.13 6.61
N SER A 261 -0.76 2.06 7.35
CA SER A 261 -2.20 2.33 7.33
C SER A 261 -2.72 2.96 6.03
N ALA A 262 -1.83 3.48 5.16
CA ALA A 262 -2.21 4.03 3.86
C ALA A 262 -2.21 3.00 2.74
N CYS A 263 -1.30 2.03 2.76
CA CYS A 263 -1.17 1.00 1.71
C CYS A 263 -1.48 -0.41 2.19
N ASN A 264 -1.87 -0.58 3.46
CA ASN A 264 -2.14 -1.87 4.11
C ASN A 264 -1.00 -2.89 3.96
N GLY A 265 0.24 -2.43 3.93
CA GLY A 265 1.41 -3.28 3.73
C GLY A 265 1.80 -3.56 2.27
N TYR A 266 1.02 -3.10 1.27
CA TYR A 266 1.31 -3.36 -0.14
C TYR A 266 2.39 -2.46 -0.76
N ARG A 267 2.91 -1.48 0.00
CA ARG A 267 4.07 -0.63 -0.37
C ARG A 267 3.84 0.32 -1.55
N LEU A 268 2.68 0.28 -2.18
CA LEU A 268 2.38 1.00 -3.42
C LEU A 268 1.32 2.09 -3.22
N LYS A 269 1.27 3.02 -4.17
CA LYS A 269 0.23 4.03 -4.26
C LYS A 269 -1.15 3.42 -4.56
N PRO A 270 -2.26 4.06 -4.12
CA PRO A 270 -3.61 3.63 -4.47
C PRO A 270 -3.84 3.50 -5.99
N GLN A 271 -3.24 4.39 -6.79
CA GLN A 271 -3.28 4.34 -8.26
C GLN A 271 -2.75 3.01 -8.82
N ALA A 272 -1.61 2.53 -8.30
CA ALA A 272 -1.02 1.28 -8.74
C ALA A 272 -1.86 0.07 -8.30
N LEU A 273 -2.43 0.11 -7.09
CA LEU A 273 -3.31 -0.94 -6.56
C LEU A 273 -4.70 -0.97 -7.23
N ALA A 274 -5.08 0.10 -7.93
CA ALA A 274 -6.32 0.14 -8.71
C ALA A 274 -6.22 -0.70 -10.00
N VAL A 275 -5.00 -0.93 -10.52
CA VAL A 275 -4.79 -1.76 -11.70
C VAL A 275 -4.89 -3.24 -11.32
N LYS A 276 -5.79 -3.96 -12.00
CA LYS A 276 -6.12 -5.36 -11.70
C LYS A 276 -5.95 -6.25 -12.92
N VAL A 277 -5.42 -7.44 -12.69
CA VAL A 277 -5.34 -8.55 -13.65
C VAL A 277 -6.10 -9.72 -13.05
N GLY A 278 -7.05 -10.31 -13.78
CA GLY A 278 -7.87 -11.41 -13.23
C GLY A 278 -8.59 -11.04 -11.93
N ALA A 279 -9.12 -9.81 -11.85
CA ALA A 279 -9.76 -9.20 -10.68
C ALA A 279 -8.87 -8.97 -9.44
N LYS A 280 -7.56 -9.19 -9.53
CA LYS A 280 -6.61 -8.99 -8.42
C LYS A 280 -5.54 -7.95 -8.75
N HIS A 281 -5.14 -7.15 -7.78
CA HIS A 281 -4.05 -6.19 -7.94
C HIS A 281 -2.68 -6.82 -7.61
N ILE A 282 -1.59 -6.14 -7.98
CA ILE A 282 -0.22 -6.68 -7.81
C ILE A 282 0.09 -7.11 -6.37
N GLY A 283 -0.30 -6.29 -5.37
CA GLY A 283 -0.12 -6.62 -3.95
C GLY A 283 -0.85 -7.88 -3.47
N GLU A 284 -2.05 -8.18 -4.00
CA GLU A 284 -2.78 -9.41 -3.67
C GLU A 284 -2.08 -10.63 -4.27
N ILE A 285 -1.54 -10.49 -5.48
CA ILE A 285 -0.82 -11.56 -6.18
C ILE A 285 0.50 -11.87 -5.46
N THR A 286 1.21 -10.84 -4.99
CA THR A 286 2.49 -11.03 -4.28
C THR A 286 2.31 -11.58 -2.86
N ALA A 287 1.15 -11.38 -2.25
CA ALA A 287 0.81 -11.92 -0.92
C ALA A 287 0.40 -13.40 -0.94
N MET A 288 0.02 -13.95 -2.10
CA MET A 288 -0.26 -15.38 -2.25
C MET A 288 0.99 -16.21 -1.97
N SER A 289 0.78 -17.43 -1.47
CA SER A 289 1.86 -18.41 -1.49
C SER A 289 2.32 -18.66 -2.94
N ILE A 290 3.58 -19.01 -3.13
CA ILE A 290 4.16 -19.33 -4.44
C ILE A 290 3.37 -20.48 -5.09
N ARG A 291 2.90 -21.44 -4.31
CA ARG A 291 1.97 -22.50 -4.77
C ARG A 291 0.70 -21.93 -5.40
N GLU A 292 0.00 -21.05 -4.67
CA GLU A 292 -1.24 -20.43 -5.14
C GLU A 292 -1.00 -19.51 -6.33
N ALA A 293 0.07 -18.72 -6.29
CA ALA A 293 0.46 -17.84 -7.38
C ALA A 293 0.75 -18.65 -8.66
N ASN A 294 1.47 -19.77 -8.54
CA ASN A 294 1.79 -20.63 -9.69
C ASN A 294 0.50 -21.17 -10.35
N LEU A 295 -0.42 -21.70 -9.56
CA LEU A 295 -1.73 -22.17 -10.04
C LEU A 295 -2.56 -21.04 -10.67
N TRP A 296 -2.52 -19.86 -10.06
CA TRP A 296 -3.23 -18.68 -10.57
C TRP A 296 -2.69 -18.26 -11.94
N PHE A 297 -1.37 -18.14 -12.11
CA PHE A 297 -0.75 -17.80 -13.38
C PHE A 297 -0.94 -18.87 -14.47
N ASP A 298 -1.02 -20.15 -14.10
CA ASP A 298 -1.36 -21.23 -15.03
C ASP A 298 -2.77 -21.07 -15.61
N SER A 299 -3.73 -20.65 -14.79
CA SER A 299 -5.12 -20.43 -15.22
C SER A 299 -5.33 -19.09 -15.95
N LEU A 300 -4.46 -18.10 -15.71
CA LEU A 300 -4.68 -16.71 -16.12
C LEU A 300 -4.77 -16.54 -17.63
N LEU A 301 -3.91 -17.20 -18.40
CA LEU A 301 -3.84 -17.00 -19.86
C LEU A 301 -5.20 -17.25 -20.54
N GLY A 302 -5.94 -18.27 -20.09
CA GLY A 302 -7.26 -18.61 -20.63
C GLY A 302 -8.36 -17.57 -20.33
N THR A 303 -8.14 -16.67 -19.36
CA THR A 303 -9.11 -15.62 -18.98
C THR A 303 -8.89 -14.30 -19.73
N LEU A 304 -7.75 -14.14 -20.41
CA LEU A 304 -7.39 -12.92 -21.10
C LEU A 304 -8.02 -12.84 -22.49
N LYS A 305 -8.19 -11.62 -23.02
CA LYS A 305 -8.64 -11.41 -24.40
C LYS A 305 -7.56 -11.87 -25.40
N PRO A 306 -7.89 -12.24 -26.64
CA PRO A 306 -6.91 -12.75 -27.61
C PRO A 306 -5.71 -11.82 -27.84
N LYS A 307 -5.94 -10.51 -27.91
CA LYS A 307 -4.87 -9.50 -28.04
C LYS A 307 -3.95 -9.47 -26.81
N ASP A 308 -4.52 -9.53 -25.62
CA ASP A 308 -3.77 -9.49 -24.36
C ASP A 308 -2.98 -10.78 -24.15
N GLN A 309 -3.51 -11.92 -24.59
CA GLN A 309 -2.82 -13.21 -24.58
C GLN A 309 -1.54 -13.16 -25.41
N GLU A 310 -1.60 -12.60 -26.62
CA GLU A 310 -0.43 -12.50 -27.51
C GLU A 310 0.68 -11.64 -26.90
N ILE A 311 0.31 -10.50 -26.31
CA ILE A 311 1.25 -9.57 -25.65
C ILE A 311 1.84 -10.22 -24.38
N ALA A 312 1.00 -10.85 -23.56
CA ALA A 312 1.40 -11.37 -22.25
C ALA A 312 2.08 -12.74 -22.32
N ALA A 313 1.97 -13.48 -23.43
CA ALA A 313 2.42 -14.87 -23.54
C ALA A 313 3.87 -15.10 -23.07
N ARG A 314 4.80 -14.25 -23.51
CA ARG A 314 6.22 -14.36 -23.13
C ARG A 314 6.45 -14.03 -21.65
N ILE A 315 5.80 -12.98 -21.15
CA ILE A 315 5.91 -12.55 -19.74
C ILE A 315 5.33 -13.62 -18.82
N LEU A 316 4.16 -14.17 -19.15
CA LEU A 316 3.51 -15.22 -18.37
C LEU A 316 4.27 -16.53 -18.42
N LYS A 317 4.95 -16.85 -19.53
CA LYS A 317 5.86 -17.99 -19.59
C LYS A 317 7.01 -17.82 -18.58
N GLU A 318 7.70 -16.68 -18.60
CA GLU A 318 8.81 -16.38 -17.70
C GLU A 318 8.41 -16.42 -16.23
N ILE A 319 7.25 -15.83 -15.88
CA ILE A 319 6.75 -15.84 -14.50
C ILE A 319 6.47 -17.28 -14.03
N ARG A 320 5.79 -18.08 -14.85
CA ARG A 320 5.46 -19.46 -14.51
C ARG A 320 6.70 -20.33 -14.35
N GLU A 321 7.69 -20.19 -15.23
CA GLU A 321 8.95 -20.92 -15.12
C GLU A 321 9.67 -20.58 -13.80
N ARG A 322 9.76 -19.29 -13.43
CA ARG A 322 10.36 -18.87 -12.15
C ARG A 322 9.60 -19.37 -10.93
N LEU A 323 8.27 -19.29 -10.94
CA LEU A 323 7.44 -19.80 -9.84
C LEU A 323 7.58 -21.31 -9.72
N LYS A 324 7.61 -22.03 -10.84
CA LYS A 324 7.84 -23.47 -10.86
C LYS A 324 9.19 -23.84 -10.25
N PHE A 325 10.28 -23.14 -10.59
CA PHE A 325 11.58 -23.40 -9.96
C PHE A 325 11.56 -23.22 -8.44
N LEU A 326 10.84 -22.21 -7.93
CA LEU A 326 10.67 -22.01 -6.49
C LEU A 326 9.87 -23.16 -5.84
N VAL A 327 8.88 -23.72 -6.55
CA VAL A 327 8.15 -24.91 -6.11
C VAL A 327 9.03 -26.15 -6.11
N ASP A 328 9.85 -26.34 -7.14
CA ASP A 328 10.72 -27.50 -7.32
C ASP A 328 11.80 -27.56 -6.21
N VAL A 329 12.30 -26.42 -5.75
CA VAL A 329 13.22 -26.32 -4.59
C VAL A 329 12.52 -26.30 -3.22
N GLY A 330 11.20 -26.54 -3.18
CA GLY A 330 10.44 -26.68 -1.93
C GLY A 330 10.19 -25.37 -1.17
N LEU A 331 10.09 -24.24 -1.88
CA LEU A 331 9.77 -22.92 -1.29
C LEU A 331 8.32 -22.50 -1.55
N ASP A 332 7.46 -23.43 -1.92
CA ASP A 332 6.09 -23.16 -2.37
C ASP A 332 5.17 -22.57 -1.29
N TYR A 333 5.53 -22.73 -0.01
CA TYR A 333 4.82 -22.17 1.15
C TYR A 333 5.12 -20.69 1.41
N LEU A 334 6.20 -20.15 0.82
CA LEU A 334 6.53 -18.73 0.93
C LEU A 334 5.64 -17.88 0.03
N ASN A 335 5.52 -16.60 0.33
CA ASN A 335 4.93 -15.62 -0.59
C ASN A 335 6.00 -14.68 -1.16
N LEU A 336 5.69 -14.03 -2.28
CA LEU A 336 6.61 -13.12 -2.96
C LEU A 336 6.83 -11.80 -2.20
N SER A 337 5.93 -11.47 -1.27
CA SER A 337 6.03 -10.28 -0.41
C SER A 337 6.96 -10.45 0.80
N ARG A 338 7.44 -11.67 1.11
CA ARG A 338 8.20 -11.95 2.33
C ARG A 338 9.53 -11.19 2.33
N THR A 339 9.83 -10.53 3.44
CA THR A 339 11.07 -9.78 3.63
C THR A 339 12.28 -10.71 3.61
N SER A 340 13.27 -10.42 2.75
CA SER A 340 14.46 -11.25 2.56
C SER A 340 15.27 -11.48 3.85
N GLY A 341 15.33 -10.48 4.74
CA GLY A 341 16.03 -10.59 6.03
C GLY A 341 15.38 -11.56 7.04
N THR A 342 14.16 -12.04 6.78
CA THR A 342 13.45 -12.99 7.65
C THR A 342 13.59 -14.44 7.18
N LEU A 343 14.31 -14.68 6.09
CA LEU A 343 14.52 -16.01 5.53
C LEU A 343 15.62 -16.75 6.30
N SER A 344 15.44 -18.06 6.47
CA SER A 344 16.50 -18.92 6.98
C SER A 344 17.67 -19.02 5.99
N GLY A 345 18.82 -19.50 6.46
CA GLY A 345 19.98 -19.74 5.59
C GLY A 345 19.66 -20.68 4.43
N GLY A 346 19.00 -21.81 4.72
CA GLY A 346 18.56 -22.76 3.70
C GLY A 346 17.52 -22.19 2.74
N GLU A 347 16.55 -21.40 3.23
CA GLU A 347 15.59 -20.70 2.36
C GLU A 347 16.31 -19.75 1.38
N SER A 348 17.22 -18.93 1.89
CA SER A 348 17.99 -17.96 1.09
C SER A 348 18.85 -18.65 0.03
N GLN A 349 19.51 -19.76 0.40
CA GLN A 349 20.32 -20.56 -0.51
C GLN A 349 19.47 -21.18 -1.63
N ARG A 350 18.29 -21.73 -1.31
CA ARG A 350 17.39 -22.32 -2.30
C ARG A 350 16.79 -21.27 -3.24
N ILE A 351 16.47 -20.06 -2.76
CA ILE A 351 16.07 -18.94 -3.63
C ILE A 351 17.18 -18.61 -4.62
N ARG A 352 18.44 -18.60 -4.16
CA ARG A 352 19.59 -18.35 -5.02
C ARG A 352 19.74 -19.43 -6.07
N LEU A 353 19.61 -20.71 -5.70
CA LEU A 353 19.63 -21.84 -6.62
C LEU A 353 18.53 -21.73 -7.68
N ALA A 354 17.28 -21.51 -7.28
CA ALA A 354 16.15 -21.33 -8.19
C ALA A 354 16.39 -20.15 -9.18
N SER A 355 16.98 -19.06 -8.69
CA SER A 355 17.33 -17.91 -9.52
C SER A 355 18.43 -18.22 -10.55
N GLN A 356 19.40 -19.07 -10.20
CA GLN A 356 20.45 -19.49 -11.13
C GLN A 356 19.90 -20.44 -12.20
N ILE A 357 19.03 -21.37 -11.84
CA ILE A 357 18.37 -22.27 -12.81
C ILE A 357 17.54 -21.45 -13.80
N GLY A 358 16.78 -20.48 -13.30
CA GLY A 358 15.99 -19.57 -14.14
C GLY A 358 16.81 -18.61 -15.01
N SER A 359 18.12 -18.47 -14.76
CA SER A 359 18.99 -17.64 -15.60
C SER A 359 19.34 -18.31 -16.94
N GLY A 360 19.16 -19.63 -17.04
CA GLY A 360 19.45 -20.39 -18.26
C GLY A 360 20.93 -20.35 -18.68
N LEU A 361 21.85 -20.04 -17.76
CA LEU A 361 23.27 -19.98 -18.06
C LEU A 361 23.83 -21.39 -18.33
N THR A 362 24.77 -21.47 -19.27
CA THR A 362 25.46 -22.70 -19.70
C THR A 362 26.98 -22.52 -19.60
N GLY A 363 27.72 -23.59 -19.31
CA GLY A 363 29.18 -23.53 -19.16
C GLY A 363 29.66 -22.90 -17.84
N VAL A 364 28.79 -22.86 -16.82
CA VAL A 364 29.09 -22.33 -15.49
C VAL A 364 29.50 -23.47 -14.55
N LEU A 365 30.46 -23.20 -13.66
CA LEU A 365 30.79 -24.07 -12.53
C LEU A 365 30.01 -23.60 -11.29
N TYR A 366 29.02 -24.38 -10.88
CA TYR A 366 28.30 -24.19 -9.63
C TYR A 366 28.98 -24.97 -8.52
N VAL A 367 29.29 -24.30 -7.41
CA VAL A 367 29.80 -24.91 -6.17
C VAL A 367 28.77 -24.67 -5.09
N LEU A 368 28.14 -25.73 -4.58
CA LEU A 368 27.09 -25.69 -3.57
C LEU A 368 27.60 -26.31 -2.27
N ASP A 369 27.25 -25.67 -1.16
CA ASP A 369 27.62 -26.09 0.20
C ASP A 369 26.35 -26.56 0.93
N GLU A 370 26.18 -27.87 1.12
CA GLU A 370 25.06 -28.53 1.80
C GLU A 370 23.65 -28.01 1.42
N PRO A 371 23.25 -28.08 0.14
CA PRO A 371 21.96 -27.57 -0.32
C PRO A 371 20.74 -28.29 0.29
N SER A 372 20.92 -29.48 0.90
CA SER A 372 19.87 -30.19 1.62
C SER A 372 19.55 -29.63 3.02
N ILE A 373 20.33 -28.67 3.54
CA ILE A 373 20.11 -28.10 4.88
C ILE A 373 18.69 -27.55 5.02
N GLY A 374 18.00 -28.03 6.06
CA GLY A 374 16.65 -27.59 6.41
C GLY A 374 15.58 -28.00 5.41
N LEU A 375 15.86 -28.97 4.51
CA LEU A 375 14.85 -29.66 3.73
C LEU A 375 14.36 -30.91 4.45
N HIS A 376 13.08 -31.22 4.23
CA HIS A 376 12.51 -32.49 4.63
C HIS A 376 12.94 -33.58 3.63
N GLN A 377 13.17 -34.83 4.07
CA GLN A 377 13.64 -35.92 3.19
C GLN A 377 12.80 -36.10 1.93
N ARG A 378 11.48 -35.91 2.04
CA ARG A 378 10.54 -35.97 0.90
C ARG A 378 10.89 -34.99 -0.22
N ASP A 379 11.37 -33.79 0.13
CA ASP A 379 11.63 -32.72 -0.82
C ASP A 379 13.09 -32.77 -1.32
N ASN A 380 13.94 -33.61 -0.71
CA ASN A 380 15.32 -33.84 -1.13
C ASN A 380 15.41 -34.44 -2.55
N ALA A 381 14.53 -35.40 -2.87
CA ALA A 381 14.49 -35.99 -4.21
C ALA A 381 14.27 -34.93 -5.32
N ARG A 382 13.43 -33.93 -5.07
CA ARG A 382 13.16 -32.84 -6.02
C ARG A 382 14.35 -31.90 -6.17
N LEU A 383 15.04 -31.61 -5.07
CA LEU A 383 16.29 -30.85 -5.11
C LEU A 383 17.33 -31.57 -5.99
N LEU A 384 17.51 -32.87 -5.80
CA LEU A 384 18.46 -33.68 -6.58
C LEU A 384 18.11 -33.70 -8.07
N GLU A 385 16.84 -33.91 -8.42
CA GLU A 385 16.36 -33.80 -9.81
C GLU A 385 16.68 -32.42 -10.42
N THR A 386 16.55 -31.37 -9.61
CA THR A 386 16.85 -29.99 -10.04
C THR A 386 18.35 -29.77 -10.27
N LEU A 387 19.22 -30.34 -9.43
CA LEU A 387 20.67 -30.27 -9.61
C LEU A 387 21.14 -31.06 -10.85
N VAL A 388 20.52 -32.22 -11.09
CA VAL A 388 20.72 -33.00 -12.33
C VAL A 388 20.31 -32.18 -13.54
N HIS A 389 19.15 -31.52 -13.49
CA HIS A 389 18.71 -30.65 -14.58
C HIS A 389 19.69 -29.50 -14.83
N LEU A 390 20.21 -28.86 -13.77
CA LEU A 390 21.19 -27.79 -13.90
C LEU A 390 22.49 -28.27 -14.58
N ARG A 391 22.95 -29.49 -14.27
CA ARG A 391 24.07 -30.15 -14.95
C ARG A 391 23.75 -30.41 -16.43
N ASP A 392 22.58 -30.96 -16.71
CA ASP A 392 22.16 -31.36 -18.06
C ASP A 392 21.95 -30.17 -19.00
N LEU A 393 21.76 -28.96 -18.47
CA LEU A 393 21.84 -27.69 -19.22
C LEU A 393 23.26 -27.36 -19.72
N GLY A 394 24.26 -28.20 -19.44
CA GLY A 394 25.66 -28.00 -19.86
C GLY A 394 26.50 -27.25 -18.83
N ASN A 395 26.18 -27.40 -17.55
CA ASN A 395 26.95 -26.83 -16.44
C ASN A 395 27.67 -27.92 -15.64
N THR A 396 28.69 -27.53 -14.90
CA THR A 396 29.34 -28.40 -13.91
C THR A 396 28.81 -28.06 -12.54
N VAL A 397 28.33 -29.06 -11.80
CA VAL A 397 27.78 -28.89 -10.44
C VAL A 397 28.63 -29.69 -9.46
N ILE A 398 29.30 -29.00 -8.55
CA ILE A 398 30.05 -29.59 -7.43
C ILE A 398 29.25 -29.33 -6.17
N VAL A 399 28.91 -30.39 -5.46
CA VAL A 399 28.10 -30.33 -4.25
C VAL A 399 28.91 -30.90 -3.08
N VAL A 400 29.03 -30.13 -2.00
CA VAL A 400 29.48 -30.63 -0.70
C VAL A 400 28.24 -31.10 0.04
N GLU A 401 28.13 -32.40 0.31
CA GLU A 401 26.96 -33.00 0.95
C GLU A 401 27.35 -34.14 1.89
N HIS A 402 26.47 -34.40 2.85
CA HIS A 402 26.54 -35.53 3.76
C HIS A 402 25.32 -36.45 3.66
N ASP A 403 24.28 -36.04 2.92
CA ASP A 403 23.08 -36.86 2.65
C ASP A 403 23.40 -38.10 1.78
N GLU A 404 22.86 -39.25 2.18
CA GLU A 404 23.13 -40.52 1.51
C GLU A 404 22.54 -40.61 0.10
N ASP A 405 21.33 -40.06 -0.10
CA ASP A 405 20.66 -40.06 -1.40
C ASP A 405 21.42 -39.18 -2.40
N ALA A 406 21.97 -38.05 -1.93
CA ALA A 406 22.83 -37.17 -2.72
C ALA A 406 24.17 -37.83 -3.13
N ILE A 407 24.80 -38.60 -2.23
CA ILE A 407 26.08 -39.28 -2.49
C ILE A 407 25.93 -40.46 -3.46
N ARG A 408 24.76 -41.10 -3.48
CA ARG A 408 24.47 -42.25 -4.36
C ARG A 408 24.15 -41.86 -5.81
N LEU A 409 23.94 -40.58 -6.07
CA LEU A 409 23.55 -40.01 -7.36
C LEU A 409 24.76 -39.87 -8.31
#